data_AF-A0A5P8NYC5-F1
#
_entry.id   AF-A0A5P8NYC5-F1
#
_cell.length_a   1.000
_cell.length_b   1.000
_cell.length_c   1.000
_cell.angle_alpha   90.00
_cell.angle_beta   90.00
_cell.angle_gamma   90.00
#
_symmetry.space_group_name_H-M   'P 1'
#
loop_
_entity.id
_entity.type
_entity.pdbx_description
1 polymer ?
#
loop_
_entity_poly.entity_id
_entity_poly.type
_entity_poly.pdbx_seq_one_letter_code
_entity_poly.pdbx_strand_id
1 'polypeptide(L)'
;MPIIIFHNKIQYMISTINEIFNNREIAIVIIVVLFIGYAISKNHIEIFKSFKGVLKAFFSKKIMTPIIIMFIYSLFLVYILNVFGLWENHQIKNYIYWLIGVGVLTHFQKDTYSFKTVLKETLSLIVIFQFILTFYTFNLFFELLFISIVSILSITKIFIEKDTEANQSAIKVINSLLLFIGLIMIFLTAKEYIYNFDEFADYKTLYDFFVPTFLSIMIIPYFYLFFIFVTYESSFISLSYAIKDKGLLKYAKLKGILAFNFDRKSFEKWAHNLISYDISKETIKQSIQDIKQYNKMKKNMHDIDIEKGWHPFIANSFLKDYDIYINDYRISYNDLWTGTSNYMDIINENSHIVYRIEGTLEYVNKLEVQLFFYIKDKINIEKSYSYFVNMCNDLSLISINYELSEDIINSLISNNNLNTEVHDKQINIIHESFETGAYKLIFSINSIK
;
A
#
# COMPACT_ATOMS: atom_id res chain seq x y z
N MET A 1 -27.21 -55.87 -14.88
CA MET A 1 -28.19 -54.80 -15.21
C MET A 1 -27.97 -53.50 -14.41
N PRO A 2 -27.74 -53.50 -13.07
CA PRO A 2 -27.55 -52.26 -12.29
C PRO A 2 -26.29 -51.46 -12.66
N ILE A 3 -25.19 -52.16 -12.95
CA ILE A 3 -23.88 -51.55 -13.28
C ILE A 3 -23.93 -50.79 -14.60
N ILE A 4 -24.66 -51.30 -15.60
CA ILE A 4 -24.80 -50.67 -16.92
C ILE A 4 -25.67 -49.41 -16.82
N ILE A 5 -26.75 -49.47 -16.04
CA ILE A 5 -27.63 -48.30 -15.78
C ILE A 5 -26.87 -47.22 -15.01
N PHE A 6 -26.03 -47.62 -14.04
CA PHE A 6 -25.17 -46.71 -13.28
C PHE A 6 -24.08 -46.09 -14.17
N HIS A 7 -23.42 -46.88 -15.01
CA HIS A 7 -22.43 -46.40 -15.98
C HIS A 7 -23.04 -45.40 -16.97
N ASN A 8 -24.22 -45.70 -17.52
CA ASN A 8 -24.90 -44.80 -18.46
C ASN A 8 -25.36 -43.50 -17.78
N LYS A 9 -25.80 -43.55 -16.52
CA LYS A 9 -26.10 -42.34 -15.74
C LYS A 9 -24.86 -41.50 -15.48
N ILE A 10 -23.71 -42.13 -15.19
CA ILE A 10 -22.44 -41.43 -15.02
C ILE A 10 -22.00 -40.79 -16.35
N GLN A 11 -22.06 -41.51 -17.47
CA GLN A 11 -21.71 -40.97 -18.78
C GLN A 11 -22.61 -39.79 -19.18
N TYR A 12 -23.92 -39.90 -18.93
CA TYR A 12 -24.87 -38.82 -19.18
C TYR A 12 -24.62 -37.60 -18.26
N MET A 13 -24.28 -37.83 -17.00
CA MET A 13 -23.93 -36.77 -16.07
C MET A 13 -22.61 -36.09 -16.49
N ILE A 14 -21.61 -36.86 -16.92
CA ILE A 14 -20.33 -36.35 -17.45
C ILE A 14 -20.57 -35.55 -18.74
N SER A 15 -21.41 -36.02 -19.66
CA SER A 15 -21.71 -35.29 -20.90
C SER A 15 -22.42 -33.97 -20.60
N THR A 16 -23.40 -33.97 -19.68
CA THR A 16 -24.11 -32.75 -19.27
C THR A 16 -23.18 -31.75 -18.59
N ILE A 17 -22.22 -32.23 -17.79
CA ILE A 17 -21.21 -31.37 -17.14
C ILE A 17 -20.26 -30.77 -18.20
N ASN A 18 -19.81 -31.56 -19.17
CA ASN A 18 -18.89 -31.11 -20.22
C ASN A 18 -19.52 -30.12 -21.22
N GLU A 19 -20.84 -30.09 -21.34
CA GLU A 19 -21.56 -29.05 -22.10
C GLU A 19 -21.52 -27.68 -21.40
N ILE A 20 -21.37 -27.67 -20.06
CA ILE A 20 -21.41 -26.46 -19.24
C ILE A 20 -20.02 -26.01 -18.79
N PHE A 21 -19.12 -26.94 -18.48
CA PHE A 21 -17.80 -26.63 -17.92
C PHE A 21 -16.68 -27.29 -18.73
N ASN A 22 -15.57 -26.57 -18.89
CA ASN A 22 -14.37 -27.12 -19.50
C ASN A 22 -13.55 -27.94 -18.48
N ASN A 23 -12.59 -28.74 -18.95
CA ASN A 23 -11.76 -29.59 -18.08
C ASN A 23 -10.99 -28.81 -17.00
N ARG A 24 -10.60 -27.56 -17.26
CA ARG A 24 -9.93 -26.69 -16.28
C ARG A 24 -10.85 -26.32 -15.13
N GLU A 25 -12.07 -25.89 -15.44
CA GLU A 25 -13.10 -25.58 -14.45
C GLU A 25 -13.45 -26.81 -13.60
N ILE A 26 -13.60 -27.97 -14.24
CA ILE A 26 -13.84 -29.24 -13.56
C ILE A 26 -12.66 -29.57 -12.63
N ALA A 27 -11.43 -29.43 -13.08
CA ALA A 27 -10.24 -29.68 -12.26
C ALA A 27 -10.15 -28.72 -11.06
N ILE A 28 -10.44 -27.43 -11.24
CA ILE A 28 -10.50 -26.45 -10.13
C ILE A 28 -11.55 -26.88 -9.11
N VAL A 29 -12.76 -27.24 -9.56
CA VAL A 29 -13.85 -27.69 -8.67
C VAL A 29 -13.44 -28.95 -7.90
N ILE A 30 -12.83 -29.94 -8.57
CA ILE A 30 -12.36 -31.17 -7.91
C ILE A 30 -11.36 -30.83 -6.80
N ILE A 31 -10.34 -30.01 -7.08
CA ILE A 31 -9.31 -29.64 -6.10
C ILE A 31 -9.91 -28.87 -4.93
N VAL A 32 -10.80 -27.91 -5.18
CA VAL A 32 -11.50 -27.17 -4.13
C VAL A 32 -12.34 -28.09 -3.25
N VAL A 33 -13.09 -29.02 -3.85
CA VAL A 33 -13.90 -30.00 -3.10
C VAL A 33 -13.02 -30.94 -2.26
N LEU A 34 -11.89 -31.41 -2.81
CA LEU A 34 -10.94 -32.24 -2.06
C LEU A 34 -10.33 -31.47 -0.88
N PHE A 35 -9.96 -30.20 -1.09
CA PHE A 35 -9.41 -29.35 -0.04
C PHE A 35 -10.42 -29.07 1.08
N ILE A 36 -11.66 -28.73 0.71
CA ILE A 36 -12.75 -28.54 1.68
C ILE A 36 -13.02 -29.86 2.41
N GLY A 37 -13.13 -30.98 1.71
CA GLY A 37 -13.33 -32.30 2.31
C GLY A 37 -12.24 -32.66 3.32
N TYR A 38 -10.98 -32.38 2.99
CA TYR A 38 -9.85 -32.55 3.90
C TYR A 38 -9.97 -31.65 5.15
N ALA A 39 -10.28 -30.36 4.96
CA ALA A 39 -10.45 -29.41 6.06
C ALA A 39 -11.58 -29.83 7.01
N ILE A 40 -12.68 -30.36 6.47
CA ILE A 40 -13.81 -30.89 7.24
C ILE A 40 -13.42 -32.17 8.00
N SER A 41 -12.74 -33.10 7.34
CA SER A 41 -12.32 -34.40 7.92
C SER A 41 -11.43 -34.22 9.16
N LYS A 42 -10.62 -33.16 9.20
CA LYS A 42 -9.78 -32.84 10.36
C LYS A 42 -10.54 -32.21 11.54
N ASN A 43 -11.86 -32.14 11.48
CA ASN A 43 -12.75 -31.69 12.55
C ASN A 43 -12.43 -30.29 13.10
N HIS A 44 -11.90 -29.43 12.23
CA HIS A 44 -11.61 -28.04 12.58
C HIS A 44 -12.90 -27.23 12.63
N ILE A 45 -13.73 -27.46 13.66
CA ILE A 45 -14.92 -26.65 13.99
C ILE A 45 -14.59 -25.15 14.04
N GLU A 46 -13.35 -24.81 14.37
CA GLU A 46 -12.83 -23.44 14.33
C GLU A 46 -12.78 -22.84 12.92
N ILE A 47 -12.54 -23.62 11.87
CA ILE A 47 -12.60 -23.16 10.47
C ILE A 47 -14.02 -22.73 10.13
N PHE A 48 -15.03 -23.51 10.51
CA PHE A 48 -16.44 -23.17 10.27
C PHE A 48 -16.90 -21.93 11.06
N LYS A 49 -16.48 -21.81 12.32
CA LYS A 49 -16.75 -20.60 13.12
C LYS A 49 -16.10 -19.36 12.52
N SER A 50 -14.85 -19.48 12.09
CA SER A 50 -14.10 -18.40 11.41
C SER A 50 -14.74 -18.03 10.08
N PHE A 51 -15.14 -19.04 9.28
CA PHE A 51 -15.83 -18.84 8.00
C PHE A 51 -17.16 -18.11 8.16
N LYS A 52 -17.95 -18.45 9.20
CA LYS A 52 -19.18 -17.72 9.52
C LYS A 52 -18.90 -16.25 9.87
N GLY A 53 -17.82 -15.98 10.60
CA GLY A 53 -17.35 -14.63 10.88
C GLY A 53 -16.99 -13.85 9.61
N VAL A 54 -16.23 -14.48 8.70
CA VAL A 54 -15.85 -13.92 7.40
C VAL A 54 -17.08 -13.63 6.54
N LEU A 55 -18.03 -14.56 6.44
CA LEU A 55 -19.28 -14.36 5.72
C LEU A 55 -20.06 -13.18 6.30
N LYS A 56 -20.23 -13.11 7.62
CA LYS A 56 -20.93 -11.99 8.27
C LYS A 56 -20.25 -10.65 7.97
N ALA A 57 -18.91 -10.61 7.95
CA ALA A 57 -18.15 -9.42 7.61
C ALA A 57 -18.33 -9.02 6.13
N PHE A 58 -18.27 -10.00 5.22
CA PHE A 58 -18.47 -9.80 3.77
C PHE A 58 -19.83 -9.17 3.46
N PHE A 59 -20.89 -9.62 4.15
CA PHE A 59 -22.25 -9.07 4.00
C PHE A 59 -22.50 -7.77 4.78
N SER A 60 -21.46 -7.11 5.30
CA SER A 60 -21.62 -5.80 5.92
C SER A 60 -21.98 -4.74 4.89
N LYS A 61 -22.80 -3.75 5.29
CA LYS A 61 -23.21 -2.65 4.42
C LYS A 61 -22.03 -1.91 3.78
N LYS A 62 -20.90 -1.79 4.50
CA LYS A 62 -19.70 -1.11 4.01
C LYS A 62 -19.00 -1.84 2.86
N ILE A 63 -19.08 -3.17 2.80
CA ILE A 63 -18.49 -3.99 1.73
C ILE A 63 -19.51 -4.20 0.60
N MET A 64 -20.76 -4.50 0.96
CA MET A 64 -21.78 -4.81 -0.04
C MET A 64 -22.19 -3.59 -0.87
N THR A 65 -22.17 -2.37 -0.30
CA THR A 65 -22.56 -1.16 -1.05
C THR A 65 -21.64 -0.91 -2.26
N PRO A 66 -20.30 -0.86 -2.12
CA PRO A 66 -19.39 -0.81 -3.26
C PRO A 66 -19.63 -1.92 -4.29
N ILE A 67 -19.77 -3.16 -3.85
CA ILE A 67 -19.96 -4.33 -4.74
C ILE A 67 -21.26 -4.18 -5.56
N ILE A 68 -22.36 -3.76 -4.94
CA ILE A 68 -23.63 -3.53 -5.65
C ILE A 68 -23.47 -2.39 -6.67
N ILE A 69 -22.81 -1.29 -6.31
CA ILE A 69 -22.56 -0.17 -7.25
C ILE A 69 -21.70 -0.65 -8.42
N MET A 70 -20.67 -1.44 -8.16
CA MET A 70 -19.84 -2.05 -9.20
C MET A 70 -20.69 -2.92 -10.13
N PHE A 71 -21.59 -3.72 -9.57
CA PHE A 71 -22.44 -4.63 -10.36
C PHE A 71 -23.41 -3.86 -11.25
N ILE A 72 -24.03 -2.80 -10.74
CA ILE A 72 -24.88 -1.91 -11.54
C ILE A 72 -24.06 -1.25 -12.64
N TYR A 73 -22.86 -0.77 -12.32
CA TYR A 73 -21.96 -0.16 -13.29
C TYR A 73 -21.53 -1.16 -14.38
N SER A 74 -21.18 -2.39 -14.03
CA SER A 74 -20.79 -3.41 -15.00
C SER A 74 -21.96 -3.86 -15.89
N LEU A 75 -23.18 -3.94 -15.35
CA LEU A 75 -24.39 -4.16 -16.16
C LEU A 75 -24.62 -3.03 -17.16
N PHE A 76 -24.36 -1.79 -16.77
CA PHE A 76 -24.41 -0.65 -17.69
C PHE A 76 -23.36 -0.77 -18.81
N LEU A 77 -22.14 -1.24 -18.50
CA LEU A 77 -21.14 -1.52 -19.53
C LEU A 77 -21.56 -2.65 -20.49
N VAL A 78 -22.16 -3.72 -19.97
CA VAL A 78 -22.72 -4.81 -20.80
C VAL A 78 -23.85 -4.29 -21.68
N TYR A 79 -24.72 -3.43 -21.16
CA TYR A 79 -25.75 -2.76 -21.95
C TYR A 79 -25.14 -1.92 -23.08
N ILE A 80 -24.08 -1.16 -22.82
CA ILE A 80 -23.34 -0.42 -23.85
C ILE A 80 -22.83 -1.36 -24.94
N LEU A 81 -22.15 -2.46 -24.57
CA LEU A 81 -21.67 -3.47 -25.52
C LEU A 81 -22.81 -4.02 -26.39
N ASN A 82 -23.96 -4.29 -25.78
CA ASN A 82 -25.15 -4.78 -26.49
C ASN A 82 -25.72 -3.76 -27.49
N VAL A 83 -25.77 -2.47 -27.12
CA VAL A 83 -26.21 -1.39 -28.03
C VAL A 83 -25.29 -1.27 -29.25
N PHE A 84 -23.98 -1.47 -29.06
CA PHE A 84 -23.01 -1.46 -30.16
C PHE A 84 -22.94 -2.77 -30.95
N GLY A 85 -23.76 -3.78 -30.61
CA GLY A 85 -23.74 -5.09 -31.26
C GLY A 85 -22.46 -5.90 -30.96
N LEU A 86 -21.76 -5.56 -29.87
CA LEU A 86 -20.50 -6.19 -29.43
C LEU A 86 -20.71 -7.19 -28.27
N TRP A 87 -21.97 -7.46 -27.92
CA TRP A 87 -22.34 -8.42 -26.89
C TRP A 87 -23.04 -9.63 -27.50
N GLU A 88 -22.63 -10.82 -27.07
CA GLU A 88 -23.18 -12.09 -27.50
C GLU A 88 -23.53 -12.95 -26.29
N ASN A 89 -24.58 -13.75 -26.37
CA ASN A 89 -25.06 -14.53 -25.21
C ASN A 89 -24.04 -15.55 -24.69
N HIS A 90 -23.13 -16.04 -25.54
CA HIS A 90 -22.06 -16.95 -25.10
C HIS A 90 -21.06 -16.27 -24.15
N GLN A 91 -21.00 -14.93 -24.12
CA GLN A 91 -20.12 -14.13 -23.26
C GLN A 91 -20.59 -14.05 -21.79
N ILE A 92 -21.78 -14.56 -21.45
CA ILE A 92 -22.29 -14.54 -20.07
C ILE A 92 -21.33 -15.22 -19.09
N LYS A 93 -20.75 -16.37 -19.48
CA LYS A 93 -19.76 -17.07 -18.64
C LYS A 93 -18.52 -16.21 -18.41
N ASN A 94 -17.97 -15.64 -19.47
CA ASN A 94 -16.81 -14.75 -19.40
C ASN A 94 -17.07 -13.52 -18.53
N TYR A 95 -18.26 -12.93 -18.63
CA TYR A 95 -18.68 -11.83 -17.76
C TYR A 95 -18.74 -12.24 -16.29
N ILE A 96 -19.33 -13.40 -15.95
CA ILE A 96 -19.41 -13.87 -14.56
C ILE A 96 -18.00 -14.09 -13.99
N TYR A 97 -17.12 -14.72 -14.77
CA TYR A 97 -15.73 -14.94 -14.34
C TYR A 97 -14.97 -13.63 -14.16
N TRP A 98 -15.10 -12.69 -15.10
CA TRP A 98 -14.53 -11.36 -14.98
C TRP A 98 -15.09 -10.59 -13.78
N LEU A 99 -16.40 -10.69 -13.52
CA LEU A 99 -17.08 -10.02 -12.42
C LEU A 99 -16.56 -10.49 -11.06
N ILE A 100 -16.43 -11.80 -10.87
CA ILE A 100 -15.88 -12.37 -9.63
C ILE A 100 -14.40 -12.03 -9.53
N GLY A 101 -13.66 -12.26 -10.61
CA GLY A 101 -12.22 -12.19 -10.66
C GLY A 101 -11.65 -10.79 -10.56
N VAL A 102 -11.96 -9.96 -11.56
CA VAL A 102 -11.47 -8.58 -11.65
C VAL A 102 -12.37 -7.66 -10.85
N GLY A 103 -13.70 -7.82 -10.95
CA GLY A 103 -14.66 -6.97 -10.24
C GLY A 103 -14.56 -7.11 -8.72
N VAL A 104 -14.88 -8.28 -8.17
CA VAL A 104 -14.98 -8.47 -6.71
C VAL A 104 -13.60 -8.52 -6.04
N LEU A 105 -12.63 -9.30 -6.54
CA LEU A 105 -11.36 -9.48 -5.82
C LEU A 105 -10.54 -8.19 -5.69
N THR A 106 -10.63 -7.27 -6.66
CA THR A 106 -9.92 -5.98 -6.60
C THR A 106 -10.36 -5.12 -5.41
N HIS A 107 -11.57 -5.31 -4.86
CA HIS A 107 -12.02 -4.60 -3.66
C HIS A 107 -11.27 -5.01 -2.38
N PHE A 108 -10.62 -6.17 -2.39
CA PHE A 108 -9.96 -6.75 -1.21
C PHE A 108 -8.43 -6.68 -1.27
N GLN A 109 -7.87 -6.01 -2.29
CA GLN A 109 -6.43 -5.82 -2.41
C GLN A 109 -5.90 -4.91 -1.29
N LYS A 110 -4.81 -5.35 -0.66
CA LYS A 110 -4.36 -4.93 0.67
C LYS A 110 -3.40 -3.74 0.64
N ASP A 111 -2.77 -3.49 -0.51
CA ASP A 111 -1.63 -2.60 -0.60
C ASP A 111 -1.98 -1.26 -1.25
N THR A 112 -1.64 -0.20 -0.52
CA THR A 112 -1.57 1.21 -0.89
C THR A 112 -2.39 1.59 -2.12
N TYR A 113 -3.49 2.27 -1.85
CA TYR A 113 -4.43 2.88 -2.79
C TYR A 113 -3.84 3.95 -3.75
N SER A 114 -2.60 3.78 -4.19
CA SER A 114 -2.05 4.46 -5.35
C SER A 114 -2.70 3.87 -6.59
N PHE A 115 -3.33 4.74 -7.38
CA PHE A 115 -3.94 4.37 -8.66
C PHE A 115 -3.00 3.59 -9.59
N LYS A 116 -1.69 3.83 -9.54
CA LYS A 116 -0.70 3.09 -10.34
C LYS A 116 -0.58 1.62 -9.90
N THR A 117 -0.58 1.38 -8.59
CA THR A 117 -0.50 0.04 -8.01
C THR A 117 -1.76 -0.74 -8.36
N VAL A 118 -2.92 -0.10 -8.20
CA VAL A 118 -4.22 -0.65 -8.61
C VAL A 118 -4.22 -1.01 -10.08
N LEU A 119 -3.84 -0.10 -10.97
CA LEU A 119 -3.83 -0.37 -12.40
C LEU A 119 -2.94 -1.59 -12.71
N LYS A 120 -1.76 -1.67 -12.10
CA LYS A 120 -0.85 -2.81 -12.25
C LYS A 120 -1.46 -4.12 -11.74
N GLU A 121 -2.10 -4.10 -10.58
CA GLU A 121 -2.71 -5.29 -9.96
C GLU A 121 -3.97 -5.74 -10.70
N THR A 122 -4.83 -4.81 -11.09
CA THR A 122 -5.99 -5.08 -11.95
C THR A 122 -5.52 -5.66 -13.29
N LEU A 123 -4.51 -5.06 -13.95
CA LEU A 123 -3.92 -5.61 -15.18
C LEU A 123 -3.37 -7.02 -14.98
N SER A 124 -2.73 -7.29 -13.83
CA SER A 124 -2.25 -8.64 -13.49
C SER A 124 -3.41 -9.64 -13.36
N LEU A 125 -4.52 -9.25 -12.72
CA LEU A 125 -5.71 -10.10 -12.63
C LEU A 125 -6.32 -10.35 -14.01
N ILE A 126 -6.41 -9.34 -14.87
CA ILE A 126 -6.89 -9.50 -16.25
C ILE A 126 -6.08 -10.57 -16.97
N VAL A 127 -4.75 -10.52 -16.91
CA VAL A 127 -3.89 -11.51 -17.58
C VAL A 127 -4.16 -12.93 -17.07
N ILE A 128 -4.32 -13.10 -15.75
CA ILE A 128 -4.65 -14.41 -15.15
C ILE A 128 -6.04 -14.88 -15.57
N PHE A 129 -7.04 -13.99 -15.60
CA PHE A 129 -8.39 -14.36 -16.02
C PHE A 129 -8.47 -14.63 -17.53
N GLN A 130 -7.79 -13.85 -18.35
CA GLN A 130 -7.65 -14.13 -19.78
C GLN A 130 -6.97 -15.48 -20.01
N PHE A 131 -6.01 -15.83 -19.16
CA PHE A 131 -5.43 -17.17 -19.13
C PHE A 131 -6.50 -18.24 -18.86
N ILE A 132 -7.28 -18.10 -17.79
CA ILE A 132 -8.29 -19.09 -17.41
C ILE A 132 -9.40 -19.23 -18.47
N LEU A 133 -9.83 -18.13 -19.09
CA LEU A 133 -10.99 -18.09 -19.98
C LEU A 133 -10.66 -18.47 -21.42
N THR A 134 -9.54 -17.97 -21.93
CA THR A 134 -9.27 -18.02 -23.36
C THR A 134 -8.29 -19.12 -23.71
N PHE A 135 -7.34 -19.45 -22.82
CA PHE A 135 -6.28 -20.40 -23.17
C PHE A 135 -6.85 -21.80 -23.33
N TYR A 136 -6.32 -22.50 -24.34
CA TYR A 136 -6.59 -23.90 -24.63
C TYR A 136 -6.69 -24.73 -23.35
N THR A 137 -7.79 -25.47 -23.22
CA THR A 137 -8.03 -26.33 -22.07
C THR A 137 -7.50 -27.72 -22.37
N PHE A 138 -6.57 -28.22 -21.54
CA PHE A 138 -6.01 -29.55 -21.74
C PHE A 138 -7.01 -30.64 -21.33
N ASN A 139 -6.63 -31.90 -21.51
CA ASN A 139 -7.41 -32.99 -20.94
C ASN A 139 -7.46 -32.88 -19.40
N LEU A 140 -8.51 -33.44 -18.80
CA LEU A 140 -8.77 -33.32 -17.36
C LEU A 140 -7.59 -33.78 -16.49
N PHE A 141 -6.86 -34.81 -16.90
CA PHE A 141 -5.71 -35.32 -16.15
C PHE A 141 -4.57 -34.29 -16.07
N PHE A 142 -4.22 -33.66 -17.19
CA PHE A 142 -3.19 -32.62 -17.21
C PHE A 142 -3.62 -31.38 -16.44
N GLU A 143 -4.87 -30.93 -16.58
CA GLU A 143 -5.39 -29.79 -15.82
C GLU A 143 -5.36 -30.05 -14.30
N LEU A 144 -5.76 -31.25 -13.86
CA LEU A 144 -5.74 -31.64 -12.45
C LEU A 144 -4.30 -31.64 -11.89
N LEU A 145 -3.35 -32.22 -12.62
CA LEU A 145 -1.94 -32.25 -12.23
C LEU A 145 -1.39 -30.82 -12.12
N PHE A 146 -1.65 -29.99 -13.12
CA PHE A 146 -1.19 -28.62 -13.18
C PHE A 146 -1.72 -27.77 -12.02
N ILE A 147 -3.05 -27.75 -11.83
CA ILE A 147 -3.69 -26.98 -10.75
C ILE A 147 -3.19 -27.45 -9.38
N SER A 148 -3.01 -28.76 -9.18
CA SER A 148 -2.49 -29.30 -7.92
C SER A 148 -1.08 -28.79 -7.61
N ILE A 149 -0.15 -28.88 -8.57
CA ILE A 149 1.24 -28.45 -8.40
C ILE A 149 1.29 -26.95 -8.11
N VAL A 150 0.60 -26.13 -8.90
CA VAL A 150 0.55 -24.67 -8.71
C VAL A 150 -0.05 -24.31 -7.35
N SER A 151 -1.13 -24.99 -6.93
CA SER A 151 -1.78 -24.74 -5.64
C SER A 151 -0.85 -25.08 -4.48
N ILE A 152 -0.17 -26.22 -4.53
CA ILE A 152 0.79 -26.63 -3.49
C ILE A 152 1.92 -25.59 -3.38
N LEU A 153 2.56 -25.23 -4.50
CA LEU A 153 3.64 -24.23 -4.52
C LEU A 153 3.17 -22.87 -3.98
N SER A 154 1.97 -22.44 -4.36
CA SER A 154 1.40 -21.16 -3.92
C SER A 154 1.09 -21.15 -2.43
N ILE A 155 0.52 -22.23 -1.89
CA ILE A 155 0.25 -22.36 -0.45
C ILE A 155 1.55 -22.40 0.35
N THR A 156 2.54 -23.16 -0.12
CA THR A 156 3.87 -23.22 0.50
C THR A 156 4.53 -21.85 0.54
N LYS A 157 4.45 -21.08 -0.55
CA LYS A 157 4.96 -19.70 -0.61
C LYS A 157 4.31 -18.82 0.48
N ILE A 158 2.98 -18.84 0.59
CA ILE A 158 2.24 -18.04 1.58
C ILE A 158 2.65 -18.41 3.01
N PHE A 159 2.93 -19.69 3.27
CA PHE A 159 3.37 -20.14 4.59
C PHE A 159 4.78 -19.63 4.91
N ILE A 160 5.70 -19.74 3.95
CA ILE A 160 7.09 -19.30 4.10
C ILE A 160 7.21 -17.77 4.23
N GLU A 161 6.39 -17.00 3.51
CA GLU A 161 6.37 -15.53 3.57
C GLU A 161 5.99 -14.99 4.96
N LYS A 162 5.35 -15.80 5.81
CA LYS A 162 5.00 -15.42 7.18
C LYS A 162 6.14 -15.60 8.18
N ASP A 163 7.10 -16.47 7.88
CA ASP A 163 8.20 -16.84 8.78
C ASP A 163 9.54 -16.24 8.29
N THR A 164 9.85 -15.02 8.74
CA THR A 164 11.18 -14.35 8.75
C THR A 164 11.92 -14.09 7.41
N GLU A 165 12.80 -13.09 7.42
CA GLU A 165 13.69 -12.74 6.29
C GLU A 165 14.63 -13.89 5.86
N ALA A 166 14.86 -14.88 6.72
CA ALA A 166 15.75 -16.03 6.47
C ALA A 166 15.30 -16.91 5.28
N ASN A 167 14.05 -16.81 4.83
CA ASN A 167 13.50 -17.68 3.79
C ASN A 167 13.38 -17.04 2.40
N GLN A 168 13.96 -15.85 2.17
CA GLN A 168 13.91 -15.18 0.86
C GLN A 168 14.46 -16.05 -0.28
N SER A 169 15.47 -16.88 -0.02
CA SER A 169 16.01 -17.83 -1.01
C SER A 169 15.00 -18.90 -1.43
N ALA A 170 14.25 -19.46 -0.50
CA ALA A 170 13.20 -20.44 -0.79
C ALA A 170 12.06 -19.82 -1.61
N ILE A 171 11.67 -18.57 -1.27
CA ILE A 171 10.66 -17.82 -2.03
C ILE A 171 11.12 -17.58 -3.47
N LYS A 172 12.40 -17.23 -3.68
CA LYS A 172 12.96 -17.09 -5.05
C LYS A 172 12.89 -18.38 -5.84
N VAL A 173 13.20 -19.53 -5.23
CA VAL A 173 13.09 -20.85 -5.89
C VAL A 173 11.65 -21.15 -6.27
N ILE A 174 10.70 -20.97 -5.34
CA ILE A 174 9.27 -21.20 -5.63
C ILE A 174 8.78 -20.27 -6.75
N ASN A 175 9.16 -18.99 -6.72
CA ASN A 175 8.82 -18.05 -7.80
C ASN A 175 9.43 -18.47 -9.15
N SER A 176 10.67 -18.96 -9.16
CA SER A 176 11.32 -19.46 -10.38
C SER A 176 10.59 -20.69 -10.93
N LEU A 177 10.20 -21.62 -10.07
CA LEU A 177 9.40 -22.80 -10.45
C LEU A 177 8.03 -22.40 -11.01
N LEU A 178 7.31 -21.50 -10.33
CA LEU A 178 6.02 -20.98 -10.80
C LEU A 178 6.15 -20.28 -12.16
N LEU A 179 7.22 -19.50 -12.36
CA LEU A 179 7.51 -18.84 -13.64
C LEU A 179 7.82 -19.86 -14.74
N PHE A 180 8.64 -20.87 -14.45
CA PHE A 180 8.95 -21.93 -15.40
C PHE A 180 7.71 -22.74 -15.80
N ILE A 181 6.86 -23.10 -14.83
CA ILE A 181 5.57 -23.75 -15.05
C ILE A 181 4.67 -22.85 -15.92
N GLY A 182 4.60 -21.56 -15.64
CA GLY A 182 3.85 -20.59 -16.45
C GLY A 182 4.35 -20.51 -17.90
N LEU A 183 5.68 -20.48 -18.11
CA LEU A 183 6.28 -20.48 -19.45
C LEU A 183 5.98 -21.77 -20.23
N ILE A 184 6.04 -22.94 -19.56
CA ILE A 184 5.65 -24.22 -20.18
C ILE A 184 4.21 -24.15 -20.65
N MET A 185 3.29 -23.64 -19.83
CA MET A 185 1.88 -23.52 -20.21
C MET A 185 1.69 -22.61 -21.41
N ILE A 186 2.33 -21.44 -21.42
CA ILE A 186 2.28 -20.52 -22.56
C ILE A 186 2.79 -21.21 -23.82
N PHE A 187 3.90 -21.95 -23.74
CA PHE A 187 4.45 -22.68 -24.87
C PHE A 187 3.52 -23.79 -25.37
N LEU A 188 2.97 -24.61 -24.47
CA LEU A 188 2.05 -25.70 -24.83
C LEU A 188 0.76 -25.17 -25.44
N THR A 189 0.21 -24.09 -24.90
CA THR A 189 -0.98 -23.44 -25.46
C THR A 189 -0.68 -22.79 -26.80
N ALA A 190 0.44 -22.09 -26.95
CA ALA A 190 0.86 -21.51 -28.24
C ALA A 190 1.04 -22.60 -29.30
N LYS A 191 1.63 -23.74 -28.92
CA LYS A 191 1.76 -24.91 -29.79
C LYS A 191 0.38 -25.38 -30.29
N GLU A 192 -0.57 -25.58 -29.40
CA GLU A 192 -1.91 -26.04 -29.80
C GLU A 192 -2.67 -25.01 -30.66
N TYR A 193 -2.48 -23.71 -30.42
CA TYR A 193 -3.05 -22.67 -31.29
C TYR A 193 -2.45 -22.64 -32.69
N ILE A 194 -1.15 -22.94 -32.83
CA ILE A 194 -0.51 -23.03 -34.15
C ILE A 194 -1.05 -24.25 -34.91
N TYR A 195 -1.27 -25.38 -34.23
CA TYR A 195 -1.78 -26.60 -34.87
C TYR A 195 -3.28 -26.55 -35.18
N ASN A 196 -4.08 -25.86 -34.36
CA ASN A 196 -5.54 -25.73 -34.51
C ASN A 196 -5.94 -24.26 -34.76
N PHE A 197 -5.25 -23.59 -35.69
CA PHE A 197 -5.43 -22.16 -35.93
C PHE A 197 -6.86 -21.79 -36.39
N ASP A 198 -7.54 -22.70 -37.09
CA ASP A 198 -8.90 -22.46 -37.58
C ASP A 198 -9.92 -22.31 -36.44
N GLU A 199 -9.74 -23.01 -35.32
CA GLU A 199 -10.57 -22.82 -34.11
C GLU A 199 -10.26 -21.49 -33.41
N PHE A 200 -9.01 -21.03 -33.47
CA PHE A 200 -8.60 -19.75 -32.89
C PHE A 200 -9.05 -18.53 -33.72
N ALA A 201 -9.09 -18.68 -35.04
CA ALA A 201 -9.56 -17.66 -35.97
C ALA A 201 -11.10 -17.50 -35.95
N ASP A 202 -11.81 -18.26 -35.10
CA ASP A 202 -13.25 -18.12 -34.90
C ASP A 202 -13.59 -16.76 -34.27
N TYR A 203 -14.69 -16.17 -34.72
CA TYR A 203 -15.19 -14.90 -34.22
C TYR A 203 -15.49 -14.96 -32.71
N LYS A 204 -15.86 -16.12 -32.18
CA LYS A 204 -16.12 -16.32 -30.75
C LYS A 204 -14.88 -16.09 -29.90
N THR A 205 -13.73 -16.59 -30.33
CA THR A 205 -12.45 -16.41 -29.62
C THR A 205 -12.02 -14.95 -29.60
N LEU A 206 -12.34 -14.18 -30.66
CA LEU A 206 -12.14 -12.73 -30.66
C LEU A 206 -13.00 -12.03 -29.60
N TYR A 207 -14.27 -12.42 -29.45
CA TYR A 207 -15.13 -11.87 -28.39
C TYR A 207 -14.68 -12.31 -26.98
N ASP A 208 -14.22 -13.54 -26.81
CA ASP A 208 -13.65 -14.05 -25.55
C ASP A 208 -12.42 -13.23 -25.11
N PHE A 209 -11.69 -12.64 -26.06
CA PHE A 209 -10.61 -11.70 -25.77
C PHE A 209 -11.10 -10.28 -25.55
N PHE A 210 -11.96 -9.80 -26.44
CA PHE A 210 -12.38 -8.40 -26.46
C PHE A 210 -13.24 -8.03 -25.25
N VAL A 211 -14.26 -8.84 -24.91
CA VAL A 211 -15.26 -8.46 -23.91
C VAL A 211 -14.64 -8.30 -22.50
N PRO A 212 -13.89 -9.28 -21.96
CA PRO A 212 -13.25 -9.12 -20.66
C PRO A 212 -12.22 -7.98 -20.65
N THR A 213 -11.45 -7.81 -21.73
CA THR A 213 -10.47 -6.72 -21.85
C THR A 213 -11.15 -5.36 -21.83
N PHE A 214 -12.23 -5.19 -22.61
CA PHE A 214 -13.02 -3.96 -22.65
C PHE A 214 -13.61 -3.63 -21.27
N LEU A 215 -14.27 -4.59 -20.63
CA LEU A 215 -14.84 -4.42 -19.30
C LEU A 215 -13.78 -3.99 -18.29
N SER A 216 -12.58 -4.57 -18.38
CA SER A 216 -11.47 -4.26 -17.48
C SER A 216 -10.87 -2.87 -17.67
N ILE A 217 -10.82 -2.37 -18.91
CA ILE A 217 -10.40 -0.98 -19.15
C ILE A 217 -11.49 -0.04 -18.64
N MET A 218 -12.75 -0.36 -18.92
CA MET A 218 -13.89 0.50 -18.57
C MET A 218 -14.26 0.45 -17.09
N ILE A 219 -13.78 -0.51 -16.30
CA ILE A 219 -14.01 -0.54 -14.84
C ILE A 219 -13.02 0.37 -14.07
N ILE A 220 -11.95 0.85 -14.70
CA ILE A 220 -10.94 1.72 -14.08
C ILE A 220 -11.55 3.00 -13.44
N PRO A 221 -12.46 3.74 -14.11
CA PRO A 221 -13.10 4.91 -13.51
C PRO A 221 -13.89 4.58 -12.24
N TYR A 222 -14.60 3.43 -12.22
CA TYR A 222 -15.29 2.96 -11.02
C TYR A 222 -14.30 2.75 -9.87
N PHE A 223 -13.22 2.02 -10.11
CA PHE A 223 -12.23 1.73 -9.07
C PHE A 223 -11.55 3.00 -8.57
N TYR A 224 -11.25 3.94 -9.46
CA TYR A 224 -10.72 5.25 -9.06
C TYR A 224 -11.63 5.94 -8.03
N LEU A 225 -12.94 6.01 -8.30
CA LEU A 225 -13.92 6.59 -7.37
C LEU A 225 -14.06 5.76 -6.08
N PHE A 226 -14.06 4.43 -6.19
CA PHE A 226 -14.11 3.53 -5.03
C PHE A 226 -12.94 3.78 -4.08
N PHE A 227 -11.71 3.93 -4.57
CA PHE A 227 -10.56 4.16 -3.69
C PHE A 227 -10.57 5.54 -3.04
N ILE A 228 -11.10 6.55 -3.71
CA ILE A 228 -11.36 7.86 -3.09
C ILE A 228 -12.37 7.70 -1.94
N PHE A 229 -13.47 7.00 -2.20
CA PHE A 229 -14.47 6.68 -1.18
C PHE A 229 -13.86 5.95 0.02
N VAL A 230 -13.04 4.92 -0.19
CA VAL A 230 -12.40 4.17 0.91
C VAL A 230 -11.48 5.06 1.74
N THR A 231 -10.73 5.97 1.10
CA THR A 231 -9.86 6.91 1.83
C THR A 231 -10.66 7.85 2.70
N TYR A 232 -11.77 8.34 2.16
CA TYR A 232 -12.64 9.26 2.87
C TYR A 232 -13.28 8.55 4.06
N GLU A 233 -13.79 7.33 3.88
CA GLU A 233 -14.29 6.52 4.99
C GLU A 233 -13.23 6.26 6.07
N SER A 234 -12.00 5.91 5.67
CA SER A 234 -10.90 5.67 6.62
C SER A 234 -10.55 6.96 7.39
N SER A 235 -10.40 8.07 6.69
CA SER A 235 -10.12 9.38 7.29
C SER A 235 -11.29 9.90 8.15
N PHE A 236 -12.53 9.59 7.78
CA PHE A 236 -13.73 9.92 8.56
C PHE A 236 -13.77 9.21 9.90
N ILE A 237 -13.18 8.01 10.00
CA ILE A 237 -13.01 7.31 11.27
C ILE A 237 -12.06 8.12 12.16
N SER A 238 -10.89 8.52 11.66
CA SER A 238 -9.93 9.37 12.39
C SER A 238 -10.56 10.69 12.84
N LEU A 239 -11.31 11.36 11.96
CA LEU A 239 -12.05 12.58 12.30
C LEU A 239 -13.11 12.36 13.38
N SER A 240 -13.76 11.19 13.40
CA SER A 240 -14.76 10.88 14.42
C SER A 240 -14.18 10.64 15.81
N TYR A 241 -12.90 10.26 15.89
CA TYR A 241 -12.18 10.19 17.16
C TYR A 241 -11.81 11.58 17.68
N ALA A 242 -11.44 12.51 16.79
CA ALA A 242 -11.06 13.87 17.16
C ALA A 242 -12.27 14.76 17.48
N ILE A 243 -13.31 14.71 16.64
CA ILE A 243 -14.49 15.59 16.75
C ILE A 243 -15.66 14.84 17.39
N LYS A 244 -15.90 15.09 18.68
CA LYS A 244 -17.04 14.49 19.41
C LYS A 244 -18.39 15.10 19.02
N ASP A 245 -18.43 16.39 18.68
CA ASP A 245 -19.67 17.05 18.27
C ASP A 245 -20.12 16.59 16.87
N LYS A 246 -21.36 16.07 16.79
CA LYS A 246 -21.89 15.51 15.54
C LYS A 246 -22.14 16.56 14.45
N GLY A 247 -22.49 17.79 14.83
CA GLY A 247 -22.74 18.88 13.88
C GLY A 247 -21.44 19.37 13.25
N LEU A 248 -20.42 19.55 14.09
CA LEU A 248 -19.07 19.94 13.71
C LEU A 248 -18.38 18.85 12.89
N LEU A 249 -18.57 17.58 13.24
CA LEU A 249 -18.07 16.45 12.45
C LEU A 249 -18.69 16.45 11.05
N LYS A 250 -20.01 16.62 10.91
CA LYS A 250 -20.67 16.72 9.60
C LYS A 250 -20.14 17.91 8.80
N TYR A 251 -19.94 19.04 9.46
CA TYR A 251 -19.36 20.25 8.85
C TYR A 251 -17.95 19.99 8.32
N ALA A 252 -17.08 19.39 9.14
CA ALA A 252 -15.71 19.03 8.76
C ALA A 252 -15.70 18.09 7.55
N LYS A 253 -16.49 17.01 7.58
CA LYS A 253 -16.59 16.05 6.47
C LYS A 253 -16.98 16.75 5.17
N LEU A 254 -18.05 17.54 5.19
CA LEU A 254 -18.54 18.23 3.99
C LEU A 254 -17.54 19.27 3.47
N LYS A 255 -16.91 20.05 4.36
CA LYS A 255 -15.90 21.03 3.96
C LYS A 255 -14.64 20.39 3.41
N GLY A 256 -14.16 19.29 4.02
CA GLY A 256 -13.03 18.52 3.51
C GLY A 256 -13.32 17.94 2.12
N ILE A 257 -14.48 17.30 1.93
CA ILE A 257 -14.88 16.75 0.61
C ILE A 257 -14.88 17.86 -0.45
N LEU A 258 -15.52 19.00 -0.17
CA LEU A 258 -15.61 20.10 -1.13
C LEU A 258 -14.25 20.76 -1.41
N ALA A 259 -13.36 20.80 -0.42
CA ALA A 259 -12.08 21.46 -0.55
C ALA A 259 -11.04 20.64 -1.33
N PHE A 260 -11.06 19.32 -1.19
CA PHE A 260 -10.05 18.43 -1.77
C PHE A 260 -10.59 17.60 -2.95
N ASN A 261 -11.90 17.38 -3.06
CA ASN A 261 -12.55 16.67 -4.17
C ASN A 261 -11.88 15.32 -4.53
N PHE A 262 -11.16 15.22 -5.64
CA PHE A 262 -10.45 13.99 -6.02
C PHE A 262 -9.00 13.92 -5.51
N ASP A 263 -8.49 14.97 -4.83
CA ASP A 263 -7.17 15.00 -4.21
C ASP A 263 -7.18 14.24 -2.88
N ARG A 264 -7.13 12.92 -3.02
CA ARG A 264 -7.13 11.96 -1.94
C ARG A 264 -5.95 12.15 -0.97
N LYS A 265 -4.76 12.49 -1.46
CA LYS A 265 -3.56 12.65 -0.63
C LYS A 265 -3.67 13.86 0.29
N SER A 266 -4.15 14.98 -0.25
CA SER A 266 -4.35 16.19 0.54
C SER A 266 -5.47 16.03 1.56
N PHE A 267 -6.56 15.32 1.22
CA PHE A 267 -7.63 15.01 2.17
C PHE A 267 -7.14 14.16 3.34
N GLU A 268 -6.41 13.08 3.04
CA GLU A 268 -5.87 12.16 4.05
C GLU A 268 -4.91 12.89 5.01
N LYS A 269 -4.00 13.70 4.44
CA LYS A 269 -3.09 14.54 5.24
C LYS A 269 -3.84 15.56 6.09
N TRP A 270 -4.83 16.25 5.52
CA TRP A 270 -5.66 17.20 6.25
C TRP A 270 -6.39 16.54 7.43
N ALA A 271 -7.02 15.39 7.21
CA ALA A 271 -7.76 14.68 8.24
C ALA A 271 -6.86 14.21 9.40
N HIS A 272 -5.64 13.77 9.09
CA HIS A 272 -4.64 13.42 10.10
C HIS A 272 -4.17 14.65 10.90
N ASN A 273 -3.91 15.76 10.22
CA ASN A 273 -3.45 17.00 10.85
C ASN A 273 -4.53 17.70 11.69
N LEU A 274 -5.82 17.49 11.39
CA LEU A 274 -6.91 18.16 12.10
C LEU A 274 -6.94 17.82 13.60
N ILE A 275 -6.39 16.67 14.00
CA ILE A 275 -6.32 16.22 15.40
C ILE A 275 -5.47 17.18 16.25
N SER A 276 -4.50 17.88 15.65
CA SER A 276 -3.62 18.81 16.35
C SER A 276 -4.23 20.21 16.55
N TYR A 277 -5.37 20.52 15.93
CA TYR A 277 -6.04 21.82 16.08
C TYR A 277 -7.03 21.80 17.23
N ASP A 278 -7.27 22.96 17.83
CA ASP A 278 -8.48 23.17 18.63
C ASP A 278 -9.70 23.24 17.69
N ILE A 279 -10.62 22.28 17.80
CA ILE A 279 -11.59 22.01 16.75
C ILE A 279 -12.76 22.99 16.84
N SER A 280 -12.83 23.91 15.88
CA SER A 280 -13.93 24.86 15.69
C SER A 280 -14.24 25.01 14.19
N LYS A 281 -15.34 25.68 13.85
CA LYS A 281 -15.67 25.94 12.43
C LYS A 281 -14.63 26.81 11.73
N GLU A 282 -13.95 27.68 12.47
CA GLU A 282 -12.93 28.58 11.94
C GLU A 282 -11.62 27.84 11.72
N THR A 283 -11.17 27.06 12.70
CA THR A 283 -9.94 26.25 12.58
C THR A 283 -10.06 25.13 11.55
N ILE A 284 -11.26 24.59 11.33
CA ILE A 284 -11.52 23.69 10.19
C ILE A 284 -11.28 24.39 8.85
N LYS A 285 -11.67 25.66 8.70
CA LYS A 285 -11.38 26.41 7.46
C LYS A 285 -9.89 26.73 7.35
N GLN A 286 -9.26 27.13 8.46
CA GLN A 286 -7.83 27.44 8.52
C GLN A 286 -6.99 26.22 8.13
N SER A 287 -7.22 25.07 8.78
CA SER A 287 -6.50 23.82 8.47
C SER A 287 -6.60 23.40 6.99
N ILE A 288 -7.72 23.67 6.32
CA ILE A 288 -7.87 23.45 4.88
C ILE A 288 -6.96 24.41 4.09
N GLN A 289 -6.92 25.68 4.47
CA GLN A 289 -6.05 26.68 3.85
C GLN A 289 -4.56 26.32 4.06
N ASP A 290 -4.20 25.87 5.27
CA ASP A 290 -2.83 25.48 5.61
C ASP A 290 -2.33 24.34 4.72
N ILE A 291 -3.17 23.31 4.47
CA ILE A 291 -2.82 22.21 3.55
C ILE A 291 -2.71 22.70 2.09
N LYS A 292 -3.57 23.63 1.67
CA LYS A 292 -3.48 24.21 0.32
C LYS A 292 -2.20 25.03 0.15
N GLN A 293 -1.83 25.82 1.16
CA GLN A 293 -0.60 26.59 1.19
C GLN A 293 0.63 25.67 1.23
N TYR A 294 0.63 24.65 2.08
CA TYR A 294 1.66 23.60 2.11
C TYR A 294 1.89 22.99 0.72
N ASN A 295 0.82 22.63 0.01
CA ASN A 295 0.90 22.06 -1.33
C ASN A 295 1.38 23.08 -2.38
N LYS A 296 1.07 24.37 -2.21
CA LYS A 296 1.57 25.44 -3.07
C LYS A 296 3.08 25.64 -2.87
N MET A 297 3.55 25.69 -1.63
CA MET A 297 4.97 25.78 -1.29
C MET A 297 5.76 24.58 -1.81
N LYS A 298 5.19 23.37 -1.71
CA LYS A 298 5.81 22.16 -2.27
C LYS A 298 6.11 22.28 -3.77
N LYS A 299 5.31 23.03 -4.52
CA LYS A 299 5.50 23.25 -5.96
C LYS A 299 6.46 24.40 -6.26
N ASN A 300 6.55 25.39 -5.37
CA ASN A 300 7.34 26.60 -5.54
C ASN A 300 8.42 26.67 -4.46
N MET A 301 9.51 25.93 -4.65
CA MET A 301 10.60 25.84 -3.66
C MET A 301 11.61 27.00 -3.70
N HIS A 302 11.44 27.95 -4.63
CA HIS A 302 12.41 29.02 -4.89
C HIS A 302 11.83 30.38 -4.48
N ASP A 303 12.10 30.75 -3.23
CA ASP A 303 12.18 32.11 -2.67
C ASP A 303 12.45 31.91 -1.17
N ILE A 304 13.67 32.17 -0.70
CA ILE A 304 14.01 32.00 0.71
C ILE A 304 14.60 33.31 1.24
N ASP A 305 13.94 33.82 2.28
CA ASP A 305 14.48 34.80 3.19
C ASP A 305 15.15 34.04 4.34
N ILE A 306 16.47 33.82 4.25
CA ILE A 306 17.26 33.05 5.24
C ILE A 306 17.18 33.70 6.64
N GLU A 307 16.89 34.99 6.71
CA GLU A 307 16.71 35.71 7.98
C GLU A 307 15.49 35.20 8.74
N LYS A 308 14.43 34.76 8.05
CA LYS A 308 13.19 34.23 8.68
C LYS A 308 13.25 32.74 9.04
N GLY A 309 14.17 31.99 8.46
CA GLY A 309 14.31 30.54 8.69
C GLY A 309 14.58 29.76 7.40
N TRP A 310 14.44 28.44 7.46
CA TRP A 310 14.67 27.56 6.31
C TRP A 310 13.36 27.12 5.67
N HIS A 311 13.34 27.00 4.34
CA HIS A 311 12.17 26.45 3.65
C HIS A 311 11.99 24.96 4.02
N PRO A 312 10.80 24.52 4.51
CA PRO A 312 10.62 23.17 5.07
C PRO A 312 11.03 22.03 4.13
N PHE A 313 10.72 22.15 2.83
CA PHE A 313 11.02 21.09 1.86
C PHE A 313 12.51 20.99 1.52
N ILE A 314 13.28 22.05 1.73
CA ILE A 314 14.73 22.05 1.54
C ILE A 314 15.38 21.48 2.79
N ALA A 315 14.95 21.94 3.97
CA ALA A 315 15.41 21.42 5.26
C ALA A 315 15.20 19.90 5.40
N ASN A 316 14.08 19.38 4.89
CA ASN A 316 13.80 17.93 4.86
C ASN A 316 14.90 17.07 4.22
N SER A 317 15.75 17.66 3.38
CA SER A 317 16.77 16.98 2.58
C SER A 317 18.21 17.27 2.99
N PHE A 318 18.45 18.08 4.04
CA PHE A 318 19.81 18.48 4.43
C PHE A 318 20.75 17.31 4.77
N LEU A 319 20.23 16.20 5.31
CA LEU A 319 21.03 15.03 5.68
C LEU A 319 20.77 13.81 4.79
N LYS A 320 20.23 14.03 3.58
CA LYS A 320 19.83 12.95 2.68
C LYS A 320 21.01 12.06 2.25
N ASP A 321 22.22 12.61 2.19
CA ASP A 321 23.43 11.87 1.83
C ASP A 321 23.80 10.79 2.87
N TYR A 322 23.27 10.91 4.09
CA TYR A 322 23.37 9.89 5.13
C TYR A 322 22.18 8.91 5.15
N ASP A 323 21.34 8.93 4.11
CA ASP A 323 20.05 8.22 4.07
C ASP A 323 19.08 8.66 5.18
N ILE A 324 19.23 9.89 5.69
CA ILE A 324 18.33 10.52 6.66
C ILE A 324 17.52 11.62 5.97
N TYR A 325 16.20 11.43 5.89
CA TYR A 325 15.32 12.41 5.26
C TYR A 325 13.95 12.46 5.93
N ILE A 326 13.32 13.64 5.85
CA ILE A 326 12.01 13.88 6.44
C ILE A 326 10.93 13.68 5.36
N ASN A 327 10.11 12.66 5.57
CA ASN A 327 9.02 12.31 4.65
C ASN A 327 7.81 13.23 4.74
N ASP A 328 7.53 13.74 5.95
CA ASP A 328 6.35 14.55 6.20
C ASP A 328 6.64 15.68 7.18
N TYR A 329 6.17 16.87 6.81
CA TYR A 329 6.18 18.06 7.65
C TYR A 329 4.73 18.42 7.97
N ARG A 330 4.37 18.41 9.25
CA ARG A 330 2.98 18.43 9.72
C ARG A 330 2.85 19.25 10.99
N ILE A 331 1.64 19.75 11.22
CA ILE A 331 1.29 20.46 12.43
C ILE A 331 1.22 19.52 13.64
N SER A 332 1.83 19.97 14.72
CA SER A 332 1.85 19.42 16.08
C SER A 332 1.01 20.31 17.01
N TYR A 333 1.06 20.06 18.31
CA TYR A 333 0.38 20.90 19.30
C TYR A 333 0.88 22.37 19.26
N ASN A 334 0.00 23.30 19.63
CA ASN A 334 0.29 24.75 19.74
C ASN A 334 0.73 25.41 18.42
N ASP A 335 0.09 25.05 17.29
CA ASP A 335 0.38 25.62 15.96
C ASP A 335 1.81 25.41 15.44
N LEU A 336 2.57 24.54 16.11
CA LEU A 336 3.95 24.23 15.78
C LEU A 336 4.01 23.20 14.66
N TRP A 337 4.76 23.47 13.59
CA TRP A 337 4.98 22.51 12.52
C TRP A 337 6.29 21.76 12.72
N THR A 338 6.23 20.43 12.63
CA THR A 338 7.36 19.55 12.88
C THR A 338 7.52 18.49 11.79
N GLY A 339 8.77 18.05 11.63
CA GLY A 339 9.15 16.93 10.78
C GLY A 339 10.14 16.05 11.51
N THR A 340 10.04 14.73 11.31
CA THR A 340 10.97 13.76 11.89
C THR A 340 11.40 12.80 10.79
N SER A 341 12.69 12.51 10.74
CA SER A 341 13.26 11.61 9.75
C SER A 341 12.98 10.16 10.07
N ASN A 342 13.32 9.28 9.14
CA ASN A 342 13.63 7.89 9.48
C ASN A 342 14.79 7.81 10.49
N TYR A 343 14.86 6.69 11.22
CA TYR A 343 15.96 6.39 12.12
C TYR A 343 17.14 5.81 11.33
N MET A 344 18.36 6.25 11.66
CA MET A 344 19.58 5.58 11.26
C MET A 344 20.07 4.72 12.42
N ASP A 345 19.80 3.42 12.36
CA ASP A 345 20.19 2.47 13.40
C ASP A 345 21.63 1.98 13.22
N ILE A 346 22.44 2.08 14.28
CA ILE A 346 23.79 1.54 14.35
C ILE A 346 23.74 0.32 15.27
N ILE A 347 23.30 -0.80 14.70
CA ILE A 347 22.96 -2.04 15.43
C ILE A 347 24.09 -2.51 16.35
N ASN A 348 25.35 -2.45 15.88
CA ASN A 348 26.50 -2.91 16.65
C ASN A 348 26.76 -2.10 17.92
N GLU A 349 26.28 -0.86 17.99
CA GLU A 349 26.50 0.05 19.11
C GLU A 349 25.20 0.34 19.89
N ASN A 350 24.09 -0.35 19.55
CA ASN A 350 22.77 -0.15 20.14
C ASN A 350 22.37 1.34 20.20
N SER A 351 22.62 2.06 19.12
CA SER A 351 22.35 3.49 19.00
C SER A 351 21.54 3.79 17.75
N HIS A 352 20.89 4.95 17.76
CA HIS A 352 20.21 5.47 16.58
C HIS A 352 20.30 6.99 16.52
N ILE A 353 20.35 7.50 15.29
CA ILE A 353 20.34 8.93 15.01
C ILE A 353 19.01 9.31 14.35
N VAL A 354 18.44 10.44 14.76
CA VAL A 354 17.22 11.00 14.17
C VAL A 354 17.39 12.50 13.93
N TYR A 355 16.90 12.97 12.78
CA TYR A 355 16.85 14.37 12.42
C TYR A 355 15.43 14.90 12.57
N ARG A 356 15.30 16.08 13.15
CA ARG A 356 14.05 16.75 13.45
C ARG A 356 14.11 18.21 13.00
N ILE A 357 12.99 18.69 12.51
CA ILE A 357 12.80 20.10 12.18
C ILE A 357 11.53 20.61 12.86
N GLU A 358 11.55 21.88 13.23
CA GLU A 358 10.48 22.55 13.95
C GLU A 358 10.36 24.00 13.49
N GLY A 359 9.13 24.51 13.38
CA GLY A 359 8.87 25.89 12.99
C GLY A 359 7.39 26.16 12.72
N THR A 360 7.13 26.93 11.68
CA THR A 360 5.80 27.31 11.19
C THR A 360 5.51 26.61 9.85
N LEU A 361 4.29 26.76 9.34
CA LEU A 361 3.95 26.27 8.01
C LEU A 361 4.91 26.77 6.92
N GLU A 362 5.38 28.02 7.05
CA GLU A 362 6.18 28.71 6.04
C GLU A 362 7.68 28.50 6.21
N TYR A 363 8.16 28.49 7.46
CA TYR A 363 9.58 28.48 7.80
C TYR A 363 9.88 27.50 8.92
N VAL A 364 10.98 26.77 8.76
CA VAL A 364 11.62 26.01 9.83
C VAL A 364 12.50 26.98 10.61
N ASN A 365 12.32 26.99 11.93
CA ASN A 365 13.07 27.86 12.83
C ASN A 365 14.10 27.09 13.64
N LYS A 366 13.95 25.77 13.74
CA LYS A 366 14.83 24.88 14.51
C LYS A 366 15.15 23.63 13.71
N LEU A 367 16.44 23.34 13.59
CA LEU A 367 17.00 22.09 13.05
C LEU A 367 17.63 21.34 14.21
N GLU A 368 17.42 20.02 14.31
CA GLU A 368 17.88 19.24 15.45
C GLU A 368 18.30 17.84 15.03
N VAL A 369 19.52 17.43 15.38
CA VAL A 369 20.00 16.05 15.26
C VAL A 369 20.10 15.48 16.66
N GLN A 370 19.54 14.29 16.86
CA GLN A 370 19.58 13.57 18.13
C GLN A 370 20.27 12.23 17.95
N LEU A 371 21.25 11.94 18.80
CA LEU A 371 21.86 10.62 18.95
C LEU A 371 21.34 10.00 20.25
N PHE A 372 20.74 8.81 20.14
CA PHE A 372 20.29 8.02 21.28
C PHE A 372 21.13 6.75 21.38
N PHE A 373 21.54 6.39 22.60
CA PHE A 373 22.29 5.16 22.84
C PHE A 373 22.08 4.67 24.28
N TYR A 374 22.31 3.38 24.49
CA TYR A 374 22.21 2.76 25.81
C TYR A 374 23.58 2.28 26.28
N ILE A 375 24.04 2.77 27.43
CA ILE A 375 25.27 2.27 28.05
C ILE A 375 24.88 1.21 29.07
N LYS A 376 24.84 -0.06 28.67
CA LYS A 376 24.67 -1.19 29.61
C LYS A 376 25.97 -1.92 29.92
N ASP A 377 27.02 -1.71 29.13
CA ASP A 377 28.36 -2.28 29.28
C ASP A 377 29.41 -1.32 28.65
N LYS A 378 30.72 -1.64 28.70
CA LYS A 378 31.80 -0.92 27.98
C LYS A 378 31.65 -1.03 26.45
N ILE A 379 30.52 -0.62 25.91
CA ILE A 379 30.24 -0.55 24.48
C ILE A 379 30.98 0.68 23.97
N ASN A 380 31.89 0.46 23.02
CA ASN A 380 32.52 1.54 22.29
C ASN A 380 31.48 2.15 21.35
N ILE A 381 31.22 3.44 21.50
CA ILE A 381 30.24 4.22 20.72
C ILE A 381 30.92 5.22 19.78
N GLU A 382 32.20 5.01 19.49
CA GLU A 382 33.02 5.85 18.62
C GLU A 382 32.41 6.04 17.22
N LYS A 383 31.83 4.98 16.63
CA LYS A 383 31.24 5.09 15.29
C LYS A 383 29.99 5.95 15.30
N SER A 384 29.15 5.79 16.32
CA SER A 384 27.94 6.61 16.53
C SER A 384 28.28 8.08 16.72
N TYR A 385 29.28 8.37 17.55
CA TYR A 385 29.77 9.74 17.74
C TYR A 385 30.35 10.32 16.45
N SER A 386 31.15 9.54 15.72
CA SER A 386 31.74 10.02 14.46
C SER A 386 30.66 10.38 13.43
N TYR A 387 29.64 9.52 13.24
CA TYR A 387 28.52 9.85 12.36
C TYR A 387 27.75 11.07 12.85
N PHE A 388 27.46 11.15 14.14
CA PHE A 388 26.73 12.26 14.72
C PHE A 388 27.46 13.59 14.55
N VAL A 389 28.78 13.64 14.83
CA VAL A 389 29.59 14.85 14.65
C VAL A 389 29.67 15.26 13.18
N ASN A 390 29.89 14.31 12.27
CA ASN A 390 29.90 14.61 10.83
C ASN A 390 28.56 15.18 10.36
N MET A 391 27.44 14.60 10.80
CA MET A 391 26.11 15.12 10.51
C MET A 391 25.86 16.51 11.09
N CYS A 392 26.33 16.78 12.32
CA CYS A 392 26.20 18.12 12.91
C CYS A 392 27.00 19.15 12.11
N ASN A 393 28.20 18.79 11.66
CA ASN A 393 29.04 19.65 10.84
C ASN A 393 28.41 19.90 9.47
N ASP A 394 27.97 18.85 8.77
CA ASP A 394 27.33 18.98 7.46
C ASP A 394 26.01 19.76 7.57
N LEU A 395 25.22 19.52 8.62
CA LEU A 395 24.01 20.29 8.86
C LEU A 395 24.33 21.78 9.05
N SER A 396 25.37 22.13 9.82
CA SER A 396 25.81 23.52 9.99
C SER A 396 26.30 24.13 8.68
N LEU A 397 27.10 23.39 7.91
CA LEU A 397 27.65 23.85 6.65
C LEU A 397 26.55 24.09 5.62
N ILE A 398 25.61 23.16 5.47
CA ILE A 398 24.52 23.24 4.50
C ILE A 398 23.49 24.30 4.92
N SER A 399 23.17 24.40 6.21
CA SER A 399 22.07 25.26 6.69
C SER A 399 22.48 26.72 6.91
N ILE A 400 23.72 26.98 7.36
CA ILE A 400 24.19 28.32 7.74
C ILE A 400 25.58 28.67 7.18
N ASN A 401 26.16 27.81 6.32
CA ASN A 401 27.49 27.99 5.73
C ASN A 401 28.60 28.21 6.78
N TYR A 402 28.54 27.43 7.86
CA TYR A 402 29.49 27.49 8.98
C TYR A 402 30.06 26.10 9.29
N GLU A 403 31.38 25.98 9.22
CA GLU A 403 32.11 24.80 9.71
C GLU A 403 32.27 24.89 11.23
N LEU A 404 31.98 23.79 11.94
CA LEU A 404 31.99 23.81 13.41
C LEU A 404 33.38 24.08 13.97
N SER A 405 33.48 25.01 14.92
CA SER A 405 34.75 25.28 15.62
C SER A 405 35.16 24.09 16.50
N GLU A 406 36.46 24.00 16.79
CA GLU A 406 37.00 22.95 17.68
C GLU A 406 36.28 22.93 19.04
N ASP A 407 35.92 24.10 19.59
CA ASP A 407 35.17 24.20 20.85
C ASP A 407 33.81 23.51 20.79
N ILE A 408 33.07 23.67 19.68
CA ILE A 408 31.76 23.05 19.49
C ILE A 408 31.92 21.54 19.30
N ILE A 409 32.90 21.11 18.50
CA ILE A 409 33.20 19.69 18.29
C ILE A 409 33.60 19.02 19.61
N ASN A 410 34.45 19.68 20.40
CA ASN A 410 34.85 19.20 21.72
C ASN A 410 33.65 19.11 22.68
N SER A 411 32.66 20.00 22.58
CA SER A 411 31.43 19.94 23.38
C SER A 411 30.43 18.86 22.91
N LEU A 412 30.51 18.40 21.66
CA LEU A 412 29.74 17.22 21.20
C LEU A 412 30.31 15.93 21.79
N ILE A 413 31.62 15.90 22.02
CA ILE A 413 32.35 14.71 22.51
C ILE A 413 32.42 14.70 24.05
N SER A 414 32.65 15.86 24.67
CA SER A 414 32.64 16.01 26.13
C SER A 414 31.20 16.21 26.61
N ASN A 415 30.83 15.62 27.75
CA ASN A 415 29.48 15.71 28.35
C ASN A 415 29.16 17.12 28.90
N ASN A 416 29.44 18.16 28.12
CA ASN A 416 29.23 19.56 28.45
C ASN A 416 28.14 20.11 27.55
N ASN A 417 27.17 20.78 28.16
CA ASN A 417 26.19 21.55 27.41
C ASN A 417 26.84 22.84 26.91
N LEU A 418 26.50 23.24 25.69
CA LEU A 418 27.01 24.46 25.08
C LEU A 418 25.88 25.21 24.41
N ASN A 419 25.92 26.53 24.55
CA ASN A 419 25.03 27.44 23.87
C ASN A 419 25.88 28.59 23.32
N THR A 420 25.90 28.75 22.01
CA THR A 420 26.69 29.79 21.33
C THR A 420 25.89 30.40 20.19
N GLU A 421 26.14 31.67 19.92
CA GLU A 421 25.54 32.38 18.78
C GLU A 421 26.53 32.40 17.63
N VAL A 422 26.06 31.98 16.46
CA VAL A 422 26.82 32.00 15.20
C VAL A 422 25.95 32.70 14.16
N HIS A 423 26.41 33.88 13.71
CA HIS A 423 25.62 34.79 12.88
C HIS A 423 24.28 35.14 13.59
N ASP A 424 23.14 35.01 12.90
CA ASP A 424 21.79 35.24 13.46
C ASP A 424 21.13 33.96 14.00
N LYS A 425 21.92 32.91 14.29
CA LYS A 425 21.44 31.60 14.75
C LYS A 425 22.10 31.19 16.06
N GLN A 426 21.36 30.43 16.86
CA GLN A 426 21.81 29.90 18.14
C GLN A 426 22.07 28.40 18.02
N ILE A 427 23.29 27.97 18.31
CA ILE A 427 23.69 26.57 18.35
C ILE A 427 23.62 26.09 19.80
N ASN A 428 22.85 25.03 20.05
CA ASN A 428 22.73 24.39 21.36
C ASN A 428 23.14 22.92 21.31
N ILE A 429 23.96 22.52 22.27
CA ILE A 429 24.33 21.13 22.56
C ILE A 429 23.80 20.77 23.94
N ILE A 430 23.00 19.71 24.01
CA ILE A 430 22.38 19.22 25.24
C ILE A 430 22.65 17.73 25.39
N HIS A 431 23.14 17.35 26.57
CA HIS A 431 23.33 15.97 27.00
C HIS A 431 22.28 15.59 28.05
N GLU A 432 21.46 14.58 27.76
CA GLU A 432 20.44 14.04 28.67
C GLU A 432 20.80 12.59 29.03
N SER A 433 20.82 12.29 30.33
CA SER A 433 20.98 10.92 30.86
C SER A 433 19.72 10.49 31.60
N PHE A 434 19.25 9.28 31.36
CA PHE A 434 18.04 8.73 31.98
C PHE A 434 18.39 7.64 33.00
N GLU A 435 17.57 7.48 34.04
CA GLU A 435 17.74 6.45 35.07
C GLU A 435 17.80 5.02 34.51
N THR A 436 17.28 4.81 33.30
CA THR A 436 17.29 3.54 32.58
C THR A 436 18.65 3.18 31.97
N GLY A 437 19.66 4.06 32.08
CA GLY A 437 20.96 3.92 31.41
C GLY A 437 20.94 4.35 29.93
N ALA A 438 19.86 4.99 29.49
CA ALA A 438 19.77 5.62 28.18
C ALA A 438 20.45 7.00 28.22
N TYR A 439 21.09 7.35 27.12
CA TYR A 439 21.70 8.65 26.89
C TYR A 439 21.17 9.23 25.59
N LYS A 440 21.02 10.55 25.57
CA LYS A 440 20.58 11.29 24.42
C LYS A 440 21.41 12.55 24.29
N LEU A 441 22.07 12.67 23.15
CA LEU A 441 22.82 13.86 22.77
C LEU A 441 22.03 14.60 21.69
N ILE A 442 21.87 15.91 21.89
CA ILE A 442 21.09 16.78 21.02
C ILE A 442 21.99 17.90 20.53
N PHE A 443 22.06 18.06 19.21
CA PHE A 443 22.60 19.25 18.57
C PHE A 443 21.46 19.97 17.87
N SER A 444 21.31 21.27 18.11
CA SER A 444 20.27 22.07 17.45
C SER A 444 20.77 23.43 16.99
N ILE A 445 20.22 23.88 15.86
CA ILE A 445 20.43 25.20 15.28
C ILE A 445 19.09 25.91 15.27
N ASN A 446 18.96 26.97 16.05
CA ASN A 446 17.72 27.74 16.22
C ASN A 446 17.86 29.13 15.58
N SER A 447 16.78 29.63 14.99
CA SER A 447 16.67 31.02 14.56
C SER A 447 16.38 31.93 15.75
N ILE A 448 17.10 33.05 15.87
CA ILE A 448 17.02 33.97 17.02
C ILE A 448 15.79 34.90 16.94
N LYS A 449 15.06 34.89 15.81
CA LYS A 449 13.85 35.70 15.58
C LYS A 449 12.65 34.87 15.16
#